data_AF-A0A973DAE4-F1
#
_entry.id   AF-A0A973DAE4-F1
#
_cell.length_a   1.000
_cell.length_b   1.000
_cell.length_c   1.000
_cell.angle_alpha   90.00
_cell.angle_beta   90.00
_cell.angle_gamma   90.00
#
_symmetry.space_group_name_H-M   'P 1'
#
loop_
_entity.id
_entity.type
_entity.pdbx_description
1 polymer ?
#
loop_
_entity_poly.entity_id
_entity_poly.type
_entity_poly.pdbx_seq_one_letter_code
_entity_poly.pdbx_strand_id
1 'polypeptide(L)'
;MKNNILITTEYLDSREKATIKAGYSSPKWIGYCREVMSKGIRVEMYEAKSTVSKYIYSIQGNKVFKVRFSNHRPNKFKQQMNDCDFFVGVSNGLVTRTEDALKATMEYFSIRN
;
A
#
# COMPACT_ATOMS: atom_id res chain seq x y z
N MET A 1 13.45 8.07 8.44
CA MET A 1 13.10 7.10 7.37
C MET A 1 13.91 7.48 6.14
N LYS A 2 14.87 6.68 5.68
CA LYS A 2 15.91 7.17 4.75
C LYS A 2 15.67 6.94 3.24
N ASN A 3 14.56 6.31 2.80
CA ASN A 3 14.33 6.05 1.35
C ASN A 3 12.83 5.96 0.97
N ASN A 4 11.94 6.72 1.62
CA ASN A 4 10.54 6.74 1.22
C ASN A 4 10.35 7.68 0.03
N ILE A 5 9.59 7.22 -0.98
CA ILE A 5 9.17 7.99 -2.14
C ILE A 5 7.85 8.67 -1.78
N LEU A 6 7.78 10.00 -1.89
CA LEU A 6 6.50 10.70 -1.83
C LEU A 6 5.66 10.32 -3.05
N ILE A 7 4.44 9.84 -2.82
CA ILE A 7 3.55 9.45 -3.90
C ILE A 7 2.77 10.68 -4.38
N THR A 8 2.83 10.93 -5.68
CA THR A 8 2.05 11.95 -6.38
C THR A 8 1.24 11.32 -7.50
N THR A 9 0.25 12.04 -8.03
CA THR A 9 -0.56 11.57 -9.17
C THR A 9 0.32 11.29 -10.38
N GLU A 10 1.30 12.14 -10.67
CA GLU A 10 2.23 11.98 -11.80
C GLU A 10 3.09 10.72 -11.65
N TYR A 11 3.55 10.45 -10.42
CA TYR A 11 4.29 9.22 -10.12
C TYR A 11 3.41 7.98 -10.37
N LEU A 12 2.16 7.98 -9.91
CA LEU A 12 1.22 6.89 -10.11
C LEU A 12 0.91 6.68 -11.59
N ASP A 13 0.60 7.75 -12.33
CA ASP A 13 0.30 7.71 -13.76
C ASP A 13 1.48 7.15 -14.56
N SER A 14 2.71 7.57 -14.24
CA SER A 14 3.92 7.07 -14.89
C SER A 14 4.12 5.57 -14.65
N ARG A 15 3.94 5.11 -13.42
CA ARG A 15 4.06 3.69 -13.04
C ARG A 15 2.98 2.83 -13.68
N GLU A 16 1.74 3.32 -13.71
CA GLU A 16 0.61 2.66 -14.34
C GLU A 16 0.82 2.52 -15.84
N LYS A 17 1.19 3.61 -16.53
CA LYS A 17 1.51 3.60 -17.97
C LYS A 17 2.63 2.61 -18.31
N ALA A 18 3.72 2.60 -17.53
CA ALA A 18 4.82 1.67 -17.74
C ALA A 18 4.38 0.21 -17.59
N THR A 19 3.52 -0.07 -16.61
CA THR A 19 2.99 -1.42 -16.34
C THR A 19 2.06 -1.89 -17.46
N ILE A 20 1.14 -1.02 -17.90
CA ILE A 20 0.21 -1.31 -19.00
C ILE A 20 0.97 -1.51 -20.31
N LYS A 21 1.97 -0.67 -20.60
CA LYS A 21 2.83 -0.83 -21.79
C LYS A 21 3.57 -2.18 -21.81
N ALA A 22 3.89 -2.72 -20.64
CA ALA A 22 4.51 -4.04 -20.50
C ALA A 22 3.50 -5.21 -20.58
N GLY A 23 2.22 -4.93 -20.83
CA GLY A 23 1.17 -5.96 -21.00
C GLY A 23 0.50 -6.41 -19.70
N TYR A 24 0.75 -5.75 -18.57
CA TYR A 24 0.16 -6.10 -17.28
C TYR A 24 -1.00 -5.17 -16.92
N SER A 25 -1.94 -5.67 -16.11
CA SER A 25 -2.99 -4.84 -15.52
C SER A 25 -2.44 -3.82 -14.52
N SER A 26 -3.20 -2.75 -14.27
CA SER A 26 -2.83 -1.75 -13.26
C SER A 26 -2.57 -2.41 -11.88
N PRO A 27 -1.43 -2.12 -11.21
CA PRO A 27 -1.15 -2.65 -9.89
C PRO A 27 -2.17 -2.15 -8.84
N LYS A 28 -2.70 -3.07 -8.04
CA LYS A 28 -3.70 -2.77 -6.99
C LYS A 28 -3.28 -1.68 -5.99
N TRP A 29 -1.98 -1.58 -5.71
CA TRP A 29 -1.44 -0.58 -4.80
C TRP A 29 -1.57 0.85 -5.35
N ILE A 30 -1.60 1.02 -6.69
CA ILE A 30 -1.85 2.32 -7.32
C ILE A 30 -3.26 2.78 -7.01
N GLY A 31 -4.26 1.90 -7.19
CA GLY A 31 -5.65 2.20 -6.84
C GLY A 31 -5.82 2.57 -5.37
N TYR A 32 -5.18 1.82 -4.47
CA TYR A 32 -5.15 2.18 -3.04
C TYR A 32 -4.59 3.58 -2.80
N CYS A 33 -3.44 3.93 -3.40
CA CYS A 33 -2.85 5.26 -3.25
C CYS A 33 -3.79 6.36 -3.75
N ARG A 34 -4.43 6.19 -4.91
CA ARG A 34 -5.36 7.18 -5.46
C ARG A 34 -6.53 7.43 -4.52
N GLU A 35 -7.14 6.37 -4.00
CA GLU A 35 -8.27 6.50 -3.06
C GLU A 35 -7.87 7.15 -1.75
N VAL A 36 -6.72 6.81 -1.19
CA VAL A 36 -6.22 7.46 0.04
C VAL A 36 -5.91 8.95 -0.21
N MET A 37 -5.25 9.26 -1.33
CA MET A 37 -4.93 10.64 -1.70
C MET A 37 -6.17 11.47 -1.99
N SER A 38 -7.24 10.89 -2.56
CA SER A 38 -8.50 11.60 -2.83
C SER A 38 -9.18 12.09 -1.55
N LYS A 39 -8.87 11.47 -0.40
CA LYS A 39 -9.32 11.89 0.94
C LYS A 39 -8.40 12.92 1.60
N GLY A 40 -7.42 13.46 0.87
CA GLY A 40 -6.46 14.44 1.40
C GLY A 40 -5.39 13.85 2.31
N ILE A 41 -5.24 12.52 2.34
CA ILE A 41 -4.19 11.85 3.12
C ILE A 41 -2.90 11.80 2.30
N ARG A 42 -1.79 12.20 2.94
CA ARG A 42 -0.46 12.13 2.32
C ARG A 42 0.00 10.68 2.24
N VAL A 43 0.58 10.29 1.11
CA VAL A 43 1.05 8.93 0.90
C VAL A 43 2.56 8.91 0.61
N GLU A 44 3.28 8.10 1.36
CA GLU A 44 4.68 7.75 1.08
C GLU A 44 4.80 6.25 0.79
N MET A 45 5.81 5.85 0.03
CA MET A 45 6.06 4.45 -0.30
C MET A 45 7.52 4.08 -0.14
N TYR A 46 7.76 2.93 0.48
CA TYR A 46 9.05 2.25 0.46
C TYR A 46 8.95 1.00 -0.41
N GLU A 47 9.87 0.88 -1.37
CA GLU A 47 10.04 -0.34 -2.16
C GLU A 47 11.16 -1.18 -1.54
N ALA A 48 10.84 -2.43 -1.19
CA ALA A 48 11.86 -3.35 -0.68
C ALA A 48 12.85 -3.69 -1.81
N LYS A 49 14.16 -3.67 -1.52
CA LYS A 49 15.19 -3.96 -2.53
C LYS A 49 15.26 -5.44 -2.94
N SER A 50 14.99 -6.34 -1.99
CA SER A 50 15.14 -7.79 -2.16
C SER A 50 13.83 -8.53 -2.45
N THR A 51 12.70 -7.82 -2.47
CA THR A 51 11.38 -8.41 -2.79
C THR A 51 10.59 -7.43 -3.63
N VAL A 52 9.55 -7.88 -4.33
CA VAL A 52 8.68 -6.95 -5.08
C VAL A 52 7.64 -6.25 -4.19
N SER A 53 7.74 -6.41 -2.86
CA SER A 53 6.81 -5.79 -1.91
C SER A 53 6.87 -4.26 -1.95
N LYS A 54 5.72 -3.64 -1.74
CA LYS A 54 5.54 -2.20 -1.55
C LYS A 54 5.01 -1.96 -0.15
N TYR A 55 5.60 -1.02 0.56
CA TYR A 55 5.16 -0.57 1.86
C TYR A 55 4.63 0.85 1.72
N ILE A 56 3.33 1.00 1.83
CA ILE A 56 2.64 2.28 1.68
C ILE A 56 2.34 2.83 3.07
N TYR A 57 2.70 4.08 3.29
CA TYR A 57 2.47 4.83 4.51
C TYR A 57 1.45 5.92 4.20
N SER A 58 0.26 5.78 4.75
CA SER A 58 -0.78 6.81 4.76
C SER A 58 -0.53 7.70 5.99
N ILE A 59 -0.45 9.02 5.81
CA ILE A 59 0.04 9.95 6.82
C ILE A 59 -0.89 11.16 6.91
N GLN A 60 -1.39 11.43 8.12
CA GLN A 60 -2.21 12.61 8.42
C GLN A 60 -1.84 13.14 9.80
N GLY A 61 -1.24 14.33 9.86
CA GLY A 61 -0.65 14.86 11.08
C GLY A 61 0.39 13.91 11.66
N ASN A 62 0.23 13.53 12.93
CA ASN A 62 1.12 12.58 13.64
C ASN A 62 0.69 11.11 13.50
N LYS A 63 -0.40 10.83 12.79
CA LYS A 63 -0.90 9.47 12.58
C LYS A 63 -0.30 8.88 11.31
N VAL A 64 0.12 7.62 11.39
CA VAL A 64 0.72 6.86 10.28
C VAL A 64 0.07 5.49 10.24
N PHE A 65 -0.43 5.10 9.07
CA PHE A 65 -0.97 3.78 8.81
C PHE A 65 -0.18 3.10 7.68
N LYS A 66 0.41 1.95 7.96
CA LYS A 66 1.33 1.23 7.09
C LYS A 66 0.66 0.00 6.49
N VAL A 67 0.46 0.03 5.17
CA VAL A 67 -0.06 -1.09 4.38
C VAL A 67 1.04 -1.72 3.55
N ARG A 68 1.22 -3.04 3.66
CA ARG A 68 2.16 -3.79 2.83
C ARG A 68 1.43 -4.51 1.71
N PHE A 69 1.77 -4.18 0.46
CA PHE A 69 1.39 -4.96 -0.72
C PHE A 69 2.53 -5.93 -1.06
N SER A 70 2.26 -7.23 -1.10
CA SER A 70 3.27 -8.24 -1.43
C SER A 70 2.66 -9.40 -2.23
N ASN A 71 3.43 -9.97 -3.15
CA ASN A 71 3.03 -11.18 -3.88
C ASN A 71 3.57 -12.47 -3.23
N HIS A 72 4.31 -12.38 -2.13
CA HIS A 72 4.85 -13.54 -1.42
C HIS A 72 3.87 -14.03 -0.35
N ARG A 73 3.83 -15.35 -0.13
CA ARG A 73 3.14 -15.96 1.01
C ARG A 73 3.68 -15.34 2.31
N PRO A 74 2.83 -14.86 3.24
CA PRO A 74 3.31 -14.34 4.51
C PRO A 74 4.11 -15.42 5.23
N ASN A 75 5.37 -15.13 5.55
CA ASN A 75 6.07 -15.92 6.55
C ASN A 75 5.42 -15.59 7.90
N LYS A 76 4.76 -16.56 8.54
CA LYS A 76 4.05 -16.41 9.84
C LYS A 76 4.86 -15.60 10.86
N PHE A 77 6.18 -15.76 10.84
CA PHE A 77 7.11 -15.08 11.73
C PHE A 77 7.14 -13.55 11.54
N LYS A 78 7.01 -13.03 10.30
CA LYS A 78 7.03 -11.57 10.03
C LYS A 78 5.71 -10.88 10.33
N GLN A 79 4.59 -11.62 10.29
CA GLN A 79 3.28 -11.12 10.69
C GLN A 79 3.21 -10.95 12.21
N GLN A 80 3.88 -11.81 12.97
CA GLN A 80 4.06 -11.69 14.43
C GLN A 80 5.00 -10.57 14.86
N MET A 81 5.83 -10.03 13.95
CA MET A 81 6.78 -8.94 14.27
C MET A 81 6.20 -7.52 14.10
N ASN A 82 4.90 -7.35 13.83
CA ASN A 82 4.25 -6.03 13.67
C ASN A 82 4.93 -5.11 12.63
N ASP A 83 5.51 -5.66 11.56
CA ASP A 83 6.16 -4.85 10.52
C ASP A 83 5.16 -4.00 9.72
N CYS A 84 3.85 -4.24 9.79
CA CYS A 84 2.84 -3.41 9.13
C CYS A 84 1.50 -3.46 9.86
N ASP A 85 0.73 -2.37 9.79
CA ASP A 85 -0.63 -2.30 10.34
C ASP A 85 -1.60 -3.14 9.50
N PHE A 86 -1.35 -3.27 8.19
CA PHE A 86 -2.18 -4.07 7.28
C PHE A 86 -1.37 -4.74 6.15
N PHE A 87 -1.85 -5.88 5.65
CA PHE A 87 -1.16 -6.66 4.60
C PHE A 87 -2.09 -7.12 3.47
N VAL A 88 -1.72 -6.86 2.21
CA VAL A 88 -2.44 -7.30 0.98
C VAL A 88 -1.54 -8.20 0.14
N GLY A 89 -1.99 -9.40 -0.25
CA GLY A 89 -1.18 -10.35 -1.03
C GLY A 89 -1.86 -11.63 -1.54
N VAL A 90 -1.09 -12.70 -1.80
CA VAL A 90 -1.56 -13.99 -2.36
C VAL A 90 -1.49 -15.12 -1.32
N SER A 91 -2.51 -15.97 -1.27
CA SER A 91 -3.00 -16.70 -0.08
C SER A 91 -2.17 -17.89 0.46
N ASN A 92 -2.31 -18.17 1.77
CA ASN A 92 -2.87 -19.43 2.30
C ASN A 92 -3.21 -19.30 3.82
N GLY A 93 -4.32 -18.65 4.17
CA GLY A 93 -4.86 -18.66 5.55
C GLY A 93 -5.66 -17.41 5.97
N LEU A 94 -5.13 -16.21 5.74
CA LEU A 94 -5.86 -14.94 5.88
C LEU A 94 -5.04 -13.87 5.16
N VAL A 95 -5.52 -13.48 3.98
CA VAL A 95 -4.99 -12.36 3.21
C VAL A 95 -6.17 -11.50 2.78
N THR A 96 -6.11 -10.22 3.10
CA THR A 96 -7.19 -9.25 2.89
C THR A 96 -7.10 -8.62 1.50
N ARG A 97 -8.24 -8.15 1.00
CA ARG A 97 -8.36 -7.49 -0.30
C ARG A 97 -7.92 -6.02 -0.20
N THR A 98 -7.74 -5.36 -1.34
CA THR A 98 -7.40 -3.92 -1.35
C THR A 98 -8.49 -3.09 -0.68
N GLU A 99 -9.75 -3.51 -0.82
CA GLU A 99 -10.92 -2.86 -0.25
C GLU A 99 -10.92 -2.93 1.28
N ASP A 100 -10.48 -4.05 1.85
CA ASP A 100 -10.32 -4.19 3.30
C ASP A 100 -9.19 -3.29 3.82
N ALA A 101 -8.10 -3.15 3.06
CA ALA A 101 -7.02 -2.23 3.39
C ALA A 101 -7.52 -0.79 3.41
N LEU A 102 -8.28 -0.40 2.38
CA LEU A 102 -8.90 0.92 2.31
C LEU A 102 -9.80 1.16 3.51
N LYS A 103 -10.69 0.22 3.81
CA LYS A 103 -11.61 0.32 4.96
C LYS A 103 -10.84 0.53 6.27
N ALA A 104 -9.84 -0.31 6.54
CA ALA A 104 -9.02 -0.19 7.75
C ALA A 104 -8.28 1.15 7.82
N THR A 105 -7.73 1.63 6.70
CA THR A 105 -7.10 2.95 6.61
C THR A 105 -8.09 4.06 6.95
N MET A 106 -9.29 4.05 6.35
CA MET A 106 -10.30 5.08 6.61
C MET A 106 -10.77 5.06 8.06
N GLU A 107 -10.99 3.88 8.64
CA GLU A 107 -11.35 3.72 10.06
C GLU A 107 -10.26 4.29 10.99
N TYR A 108 -8.98 4.00 10.71
CA TYR A 108 -7.84 4.50 11.49
C TYR A 108 -7.75 6.04 11.47
N PHE A 109 -8.00 6.65 10.32
CA PHE A 109 -8.06 8.12 10.18
C PHE A 109 -9.41 8.72 10.57
N SER A 110 -10.39 7.88 10.96
CA SER A 110 -11.76 8.28 11.30
C SER A 110 -12.45 9.05 10.16
N ILE A 111 -12.12 8.71 8.92
CA ILE A 111 -12.75 9.25 7.71
C ILE A 111 -14.00 8.42 7.43
N ARG A 112 -15.16 9.08 7.39
CA ARG A 112 -16.41 8.47 6.96
C ARG A 112 -16.51 8.58 5.44
N ASN A 113 -16.91 7.50 4.78
CA ASN A 113 -17.25 7.50 3.36
C ASN A 113 -18.53 8.29 3.10
#